data_AF-A0A820IRF2-F1
#
_entry.id   AF-A0A820IRF2-F1
#
_cell.length_a   1.000
_cell.length_b   1.000
_cell.length_c   1.000
_cell.angle_alpha   90.00
_cell.angle_beta   90.00
_cell.angle_gamma   90.00
#
_symmetry.space_group_name_H-M   'P 1'
#
loop_
_entity.id
_entity.type
_entity.pdbx_description
1 polymer ?
#
loop_
_entity_poly.entity_id
_entity_poly.type
_entity_poly.pdbx_seq_one_letter_code
_entity_poly.pdbx_strand_id
1 'polypeptide(L)'
;ISCKRISSSSSSSDTTSSKIASIQNKATSVDENLINEMNSYWMGTINIGTPPQSFNIDFDTGSSDLWIPSIRCLSSCGNHSRYNANKSSTYPANGASFSISYGDGSFVKGYLDSDTVTVDGLSVVNQVFAEALNMSGFNDVSD
;
A
#
# COMPACT_ATOMS: atom_id res chain seq x y z
N ILE A 1 -5.47 -2.43 -1.87
CA ILE A 1 -4.12 -2.77 -2.41
C ILE A 1 -4.31 -3.50 -3.73
N SER A 2 -3.87 -2.92 -4.84
CA SER A 2 -3.98 -3.59 -6.15
C SER A 2 -2.83 -4.56 -6.37
N CYS A 3 -3.16 -5.82 -6.65
CA CYS A 3 -2.18 -6.87 -6.93
C CYS A 3 -2.22 -7.17 -8.44
N LYS A 4 -1.27 -6.62 -9.21
CA LYS A 4 -1.14 -6.96 -10.63
C LYS A 4 -0.31 -8.24 -10.75
N ARG A 5 -0.94 -9.34 -11.20
CA ARG A 5 -0.25 -10.59 -11.51
C ARG A 5 0.78 -10.35 -12.62
N ILE A 6 2.07 -10.50 -12.32
CA ILE A 6 3.11 -10.61 -13.35
C ILE A 6 2.96 -12.01 -13.95
N SER A 7 2.47 -12.10 -15.18
CA SER A 7 2.60 -13.33 -15.97
C SER A 7 3.95 -13.31 -16.67
N SER A 8 4.79 -14.33 -16.44
CA SER A 8 6.02 -14.52 -17.20
C SER A 8 5.69 -15.19 -18.54
N SER A 9 5.85 -14.47 -19.64
CA SER A 9 5.87 -15.05 -20.98
C SER A 9 7.26 -15.63 -21.25
N SER A 10 7.42 -16.95 -21.21
CA SER A 10 8.65 -17.61 -21.63
C SER A 10 8.61 -17.89 -23.14
N SER A 11 9.32 -17.09 -23.94
CA SER A 11 9.68 -17.44 -25.32
C SER A 11 10.94 -18.32 -25.29
N SER A 12 10.82 -19.53 -25.81
CA SER A 12 11.84 -20.57 -25.85
C SER A 12 12.75 -20.48 -27.08
N SER A 13 14.07 -20.52 -26.89
CA SER A 13 15.02 -21.29 -27.72
C SER A 13 16.47 -21.06 -27.25
N ASP A 14 17.04 -22.01 -26.50
CA ASP A 14 18.31 -22.64 -26.88
C ASP A 14 18.62 -23.86 -25.99
N THR A 15 19.08 -24.93 -26.62
CA THR A 15 19.27 -26.26 -26.04
C THR A 15 20.68 -26.38 -25.47
N THR A 16 20.82 -26.45 -24.15
CA THR A 16 22.01 -27.04 -23.52
C THR A 16 21.64 -27.65 -22.16
N SER A 17 21.89 -28.95 -22.01
CA SER A 17 21.61 -29.74 -20.81
C SER A 17 22.46 -29.29 -19.62
N SER A 18 21.95 -28.36 -18.83
CA SER A 18 22.26 -28.25 -17.41
C SER A 18 20.96 -28.46 -16.64
N LYS A 19 20.97 -29.27 -15.58
CA LYS A 19 19.82 -29.45 -14.68
C LYS A 19 19.33 -28.08 -14.20
N ILE A 20 18.33 -27.52 -14.88
CA ILE A 20 17.57 -26.39 -14.35
C ILE A 20 16.71 -27.03 -13.26
N ALA A 21 17.15 -26.92 -12.01
CA ALA A 21 16.24 -27.08 -10.89
C ALA A 21 15.05 -26.16 -11.20
N SER A 22 13.85 -26.72 -11.34
CA SER A 22 12.66 -25.90 -11.50
C SER A 22 12.64 -24.91 -10.36
N ILE A 23 12.86 -23.63 -10.64
CA ILE A 23 12.61 -22.56 -9.69
C ILE A 23 11.09 -22.52 -9.53
N GLN A 24 10.58 -23.43 -8.71
CA GLN A 24 9.24 -23.35 -8.17
C GLN A 24 9.32 -22.25 -7.12
N ASN A 25 9.16 -21.00 -7.54
CA ASN A 25 8.80 -19.93 -6.61
C ASN A 25 7.43 -20.30 -6.05
N LYS A 26 7.42 -21.12 -5.00
CA LYS A 26 6.20 -21.48 -4.29
C LYS A 26 5.62 -20.18 -3.77
N ALA A 27 4.46 -19.79 -4.31
CA ALA A 27 3.74 -18.62 -3.85
C ALA A 27 3.47 -18.79 -2.34
N THR A 28 3.91 -17.82 -1.55
CA THR A 28 3.51 -17.70 -0.15
C THR A 28 2.12 -17.07 -0.12
N SER A 29 1.19 -17.70 0.60
CA SER A 29 -0.15 -17.19 0.85
C SER A 29 -0.33 -16.92 2.34
N VAL A 30 -1.10 -15.89 2.66
CA VAL A 30 -1.51 -15.51 4.02
C VAL A 30 -3.00 -15.20 4.03
N ASP A 31 -3.62 -15.26 5.20
CA ASP A 31 -5.07 -15.06 5.40
C ASP A 31 -5.32 -13.75 6.17
N GLU A 32 -5.42 -12.63 5.46
CA GLU A 32 -5.72 -11.32 6.07
C GLU A 32 -7.18 -11.26 6.55
N ASN A 33 -7.35 -10.97 7.85
CA ASN A 33 -8.68 -10.82 8.43
C ASN A 33 -9.23 -9.41 8.20
N LEU A 34 -10.31 -9.31 7.41
CA LEU A 34 -10.94 -8.03 7.09
C LEU A 34 -12.16 -7.77 7.98
N ILE A 35 -12.29 -6.54 8.44
CA ILE A 35 -13.43 -6.02 9.19
C ILE A 35 -14.38 -5.36 8.21
N ASN A 36 -15.66 -5.72 8.32
CA ASN A 36 -16.73 -5.05 7.58
C ASN A 36 -17.08 -3.73 8.28
N GLU A 37 -16.69 -2.61 7.68
CA GLU A 37 -17.01 -1.28 8.18
C GLU A 37 -18.29 -0.76 7.51
N MET A 38 -19.37 -0.71 8.29
CA MET A 38 -20.68 -0.17 7.89
C MET A 38 -21.26 -0.74 6.59
N ASN A 39 -20.95 -1.99 6.23
CA ASN A 39 -21.34 -2.62 4.95
C ASN A 39 -20.87 -1.85 3.71
N SER A 40 -19.85 -0.99 3.87
CA SER A 40 -19.36 -0.10 2.81
C SER A 40 -17.90 -0.36 2.45
N TYR A 41 -17.07 -0.73 3.44
CA TYR A 41 -15.64 -0.95 3.27
C TYR A 41 -15.19 -2.27 3.89
N TRP A 42 -14.16 -2.90 3.31
CA TRP A 42 -13.53 -4.09 3.87
C TRP A 42 -12.13 -3.72 4.33
N MET A 43 -12.00 -3.46 5.62
CA MET A 43 -10.79 -2.91 6.20
C MET A 43 -9.86 -3.98 6.73
N GLY A 44 -8.56 -3.81 6.52
CA GLY A 44 -7.52 -4.65 7.12
C GLY A 44 -6.37 -3.79 7.64
N THR A 45 -5.51 -4.40 8.46
CA THR A 45 -4.39 -3.68 9.06
C THR A 45 -3.13 -3.89 8.24
N ILE A 46 -2.46 -2.80 7.90
CA ILE A 46 -1.12 -2.86 7.30
C ILE A 46 -0.10 -2.19 8.18
N ASN A 47 1.16 -2.58 8.01
CA ASN A 47 2.28 -1.93 8.66
C ASN A 47 3.20 -1.26 7.65
N ILE A 48 3.60 -0.02 7.92
CA ILE A 48 4.55 0.72 7.08
C ILE A 48 5.75 1.16 7.91
N GLY A 49 6.94 0.93 7.38
CA GLY A 49 8.19 1.43 7.95
C GLY A 49 8.91 0.52 8.93
N THR A 50 10.05 1.01 9.42
CA THR A 50 10.92 0.30 10.36
C THR A 50 11.39 1.24 11.49
N PRO A 51 10.91 1.10 12.74
CA PRO A 51 9.91 0.12 13.19
C PRO A 51 8.52 0.30 12.54
N PRO A 52 7.71 -0.77 12.50
CA PRO A 52 6.35 -0.75 11.95
C PRO A 52 5.43 0.34 12.54
N GLN A 53 4.73 1.07 11.67
CA GLN A 53 3.60 1.96 11.99
C GLN A 53 2.32 1.33 11.43
N SER A 54 1.29 1.15 12.25
CA SER A 54 0.04 0.46 11.85
C SER A 54 -1.01 1.41 11.29
N PHE A 55 -1.75 0.96 10.29
CA PHE A 55 -2.85 1.69 9.66
C PHE A 55 -3.99 0.72 9.31
N ASN A 56 -5.23 1.15 9.50
CA ASN A 56 -6.39 0.43 8.96
C ASN A 56 -6.74 1.03 7.60
N ILE A 57 -6.77 0.20 6.57
CA ILE A 57 -7.05 0.64 5.20
C ILE A 57 -8.18 -0.17 4.58
N ASP A 58 -8.90 0.45 3.65
CA ASP A 58 -9.83 -0.27 2.78
C ASP A 58 -9.06 -1.08 1.72
N PHE A 59 -9.35 -2.38 1.63
CA PHE A 59 -8.78 -3.26 0.61
C PHE A 59 -9.55 -3.11 -0.70
N ASP A 60 -9.37 -1.95 -1.32
CA ASP A 60 -10.03 -1.61 -2.57
C ASP A 60 -9.43 -2.37 -3.77
N THR A 61 -10.31 -3.03 -4.53
CA THR A 61 -9.98 -3.74 -5.78
C THR A 61 -10.26 -2.89 -7.03
N GLY A 62 -10.94 -1.75 -6.87
CA GLY A 62 -11.30 -0.79 -7.92
C GLY A 62 -10.23 0.26 -8.23
N SER A 63 -9.16 0.36 -7.42
CA SER A 63 -8.06 1.31 -7.61
C SER A 63 -6.68 0.64 -7.58
N SER A 64 -5.63 1.40 -7.93
CA SER A 64 -4.23 0.93 -7.95
C SER A 64 -3.34 1.52 -6.86
N ASP A 65 -3.70 2.68 -6.32
CA ASP A 65 -2.81 3.50 -5.51
C ASP A 65 -3.00 3.25 -4.02
N LEU A 66 -1.90 3.18 -3.28
CA LEU A 66 -1.90 3.21 -1.81
C LEU A 66 -1.62 4.64 -1.36
N TRP A 67 -2.39 5.14 -0.40
CA TRP A 67 -2.13 6.41 0.26
C TRP A 67 -2.47 6.32 1.74
N ILE A 68 -1.75 7.07 2.58
CA ILE A 68 -1.91 7.11 4.03
C ILE A 68 -1.78 8.58 4.50
N PRO A 69 -2.54 9.02 5.52
CA PRO A 69 -2.37 10.34 6.12
C PRO A 69 -0.94 10.60 6.61
N SER A 70 -0.36 11.74 6.23
CA SER A 70 0.94 12.17 6.75
C SER A 70 0.81 12.83 8.12
N ILE A 71 1.85 12.76 8.96
CA ILE A 71 1.94 13.66 10.13
C ILE A 71 1.90 15.14 9.74
N ARG A 72 2.23 15.46 8.47
CA ARG A 72 2.18 16.80 7.89
C ARG A 72 0.79 17.19 7.35
N CYS A 73 -0.21 16.34 7.51
CA CYS A 73 -1.54 16.63 7.00
C CYS A 73 -2.17 17.84 7.70
N LEU A 74 -2.72 18.73 6.88
CA LEU A 74 -3.26 20.02 7.30
C LEU A 74 -4.78 20.06 7.36
N SER A 75 -5.47 19.19 6.60
CA SER A 75 -6.93 19.24 6.45
C SER A 75 -7.56 17.85 6.36
N SER A 76 -8.65 17.68 7.11
CA SER A 76 -9.51 16.48 7.15
C SER A 76 -8.80 15.16 7.47
N CYS A 77 -7.64 15.18 8.11
CA CYS A 77 -6.97 13.96 8.59
C CYS A 77 -7.45 13.49 9.98
N GLY A 78 -8.47 14.15 10.54
CA GLY A 78 -9.21 13.71 11.74
C GLY A 78 -8.37 13.02 12.81
N ASN A 79 -8.91 11.87 13.27
CA ASN A 79 -8.28 10.94 14.20
C ASN A 79 -7.53 9.80 13.48
N HIS A 80 -7.36 9.89 12.16
CA HIS A 80 -6.60 8.90 11.42
C HIS A 80 -5.15 8.85 11.89
N SER A 81 -4.65 7.63 12.04
CA SER A 81 -3.25 7.27 12.19
C SER A 81 -2.44 7.90 11.07
N ARG A 82 -1.29 8.45 11.44
CA ARG A 82 -0.49 9.27 10.53
C ARG A 82 0.91 8.71 10.39
N TYR A 83 1.33 8.53 9.15
CA TYR A 83 2.66 8.08 8.82
C TYR A 83 3.69 9.16 9.15
N ASN A 84 4.71 8.76 9.90
CA ASN A 84 5.84 9.57 10.27
C ASN A 84 7.11 9.02 9.63
N ALA A 85 7.48 9.57 8.48
CA ALA A 85 8.71 9.25 7.76
C ALA A 85 9.96 9.31 8.67
N ASN A 86 10.04 10.30 9.57
CA ASN A 86 11.19 10.48 10.46
C ASN A 86 11.35 9.37 11.51
N LYS A 87 10.34 8.52 11.69
CA LYS A 87 10.39 7.34 12.57
C LYS A 87 10.72 6.05 11.83
N SER A 88 10.88 6.08 10.51
CA SER A 88 11.24 4.90 9.72
C SER A 88 12.70 4.97 9.26
N SER A 89 13.45 3.88 9.49
CA SER A 89 14.85 3.74 9.06
C SER A 89 15.00 3.21 7.63
N THR A 90 13.92 2.70 7.04
CA THR A 90 13.87 2.10 5.69
C THR A 90 13.23 3.02 4.66
N TYR A 91 12.97 4.27 5.04
CA TYR A 91 12.43 5.33 4.21
C TYR A 91 13.49 5.98 3.31
N PRO A 92 13.35 5.91 1.97
CA PRO A 92 13.93 6.91 1.08
C PRO A 92 12.85 7.87 0.55
N ALA A 93 13.07 9.17 0.74
CA ALA A 93 12.18 10.21 0.22
C ALA A 93 12.11 10.18 -1.31
N ASN A 94 10.89 10.14 -1.86
CA ASN A 94 10.64 10.36 -3.30
C ASN A 94 10.22 11.82 -3.57
N GLY A 95 9.18 12.31 -2.88
CA GLY A 95 8.79 13.71 -2.88
C GLY A 95 8.07 14.21 -4.14
N ALA A 96 7.87 13.37 -5.16
CA ALA A 96 7.08 13.71 -6.34
C ALA A 96 5.62 14.01 -5.95
N SER A 97 5.00 15.03 -6.54
CA SER A 97 3.61 15.39 -6.21
C SER A 97 2.62 14.29 -6.59
N PHE A 98 1.63 14.07 -5.74
CA PHE A 98 0.54 13.12 -5.94
C PHE A 98 -0.82 13.81 -5.77
N SER A 99 -1.77 13.48 -6.62
CA SER A 99 -3.17 13.91 -6.50
C SER A 99 -4.08 12.88 -7.14
N ILE A 100 -5.12 12.49 -6.42
CA ILE A 100 -6.20 11.61 -6.90
C ILE A 100 -7.56 12.20 -6.53
N SER A 101 -8.56 11.95 -7.36
CA SER A 101 -9.95 12.34 -7.12
C SER A 101 -10.86 11.19 -7.52
N TYR A 102 -11.88 10.94 -6.70
CA TYR A 102 -12.82 9.84 -6.87
C TYR A 102 -14.17 10.36 -7.41
N GLY A 103 -15.00 9.44 -7.90
CA GLY A 103 -16.28 9.77 -8.55
C GLY A 103 -17.33 10.39 -7.61
N ASP A 104 -17.18 10.21 -6.31
CA ASP A 104 -18.02 10.80 -5.26
C ASP A 104 -17.59 12.24 -4.87
N GLY A 105 -16.52 12.75 -5.49
CA GLY A 105 -15.96 14.07 -5.21
C GLY A 105 -14.93 14.10 -4.07
N SER A 106 -14.64 12.96 -3.43
CA SER A 106 -13.53 12.83 -2.49
C SER A 106 -12.19 12.96 -3.21
N PHE A 107 -11.15 13.40 -2.49
CA PHE A 107 -9.83 13.59 -3.06
C PHE A 107 -8.70 13.45 -2.05
N VAL A 108 -7.51 13.14 -2.54
CA VAL A 108 -6.27 13.12 -1.78
C VAL A 108 -5.18 13.86 -2.56
N LYS A 109 -4.43 14.72 -1.86
CA LYS A 109 -3.28 15.46 -2.39
C LYS A 109 -2.10 15.36 -1.44
N GLY A 110 -0.91 15.20 -1.99
CA GLY A 110 0.31 15.09 -1.21
C GLY A 110 1.52 14.81 -2.07
N TYR A 111 2.41 13.94 -1.59
CA TYR A 111 3.58 13.51 -2.33
C TYR A 111 3.78 12.00 -2.22
N LEU A 112 4.43 11.43 -3.22
CA LEU A 112 4.84 10.05 -3.24
C LEU A 112 6.00 9.83 -2.28
N ASP A 113 5.97 8.67 -1.66
CA ASP A 113 7.02 8.14 -0.85
C ASP A 113 7.22 6.65 -1.06
N SER A 114 8.26 6.09 -0.44
CA SER A 114 8.46 4.66 -0.44
C SER A 114 8.96 4.16 0.90
N ASP A 115 8.48 3.00 1.29
CA ASP A 115 8.91 2.32 2.51
C ASP A 115 8.59 0.81 2.40
N THR A 116 8.93 0.05 3.44
CA THR A 116 8.51 -1.34 3.57
C THR A 116 7.05 -1.39 4.03
N VAL A 117 6.18 -1.99 3.22
CA VAL A 117 4.78 -2.26 3.55
C VAL A 117 4.62 -3.72 3.86
N THR A 118 3.98 -4.05 4.98
CA THR A 118 3.73 -5.43 5.41
C THR A 118 2.23 -5.66 5.60
N VAL A 119 1.75 -6.79 5.05
CA VAL A 119 0.39 -7.30 5.20
C VAL A 119 0.50 -8.73 5.68
N ASP A 120 0.01 -9.03 6.87
CA ASP A 120 0.02 -10.37 7.46
C ASP A 120 1.36 -11.14 7.35
N GLY A 121 2.46 -10.42 7.61
CA GLY A 121 3.83 -10.97 7.54
C GLY A 121 4.42 -11.07 6.13
N LEU A 122 3.67 -10.72 5.08
CA LEU A 122 4.21 -10.50 3.73
C LEU A 122 4.71 -9.05 3.61
N SER A 123 6.02 -8.89 3.46
CA SER A 123 6.64 -7.58 3.30
C SER A 123 7.02 -7.28 1.85
N VAL A 124 6.65 -6.09 1.37
CA VAL A 124 7.10 -5.51 0.12
C VAL A 124 8.01 -4.33 0.45
N VAL A 125 9.30 -4.47 0.13
CA VAL A 125 10.30 -3.39 0.31
C VAL A 125 10.18 -2.35 -0.81
N ASN A 126 10.45 -1.09 -0.48
CA ASN A 126 10.38 0.04 -1.41
C ASN A 126 9.02 0.15 -2.13
N GLN A 127 7.93 -0.23 -1.46
CA GLN A 127 6.59 -0.03 -2.00
C GLN A 127 6.31 1.46 -2.05
N VAL A 128 5.92 1.96 -3.22
CA VAL A 128 5.55 3.36 -3.39
C VAL A 128 4.11 3.58 -2.91
N PHE A 129 3.90 4.64 -2.14
CA PHE A 129 2.58 5.09 -1.68
C PHE A 129 2.54 6.62 -1.61
N ALA A 130 1.37 7.22 -1.45
CA ALA A 130 1.26 8.65 -1.24
C ALA A 130 1.07 9.00 0.24
N GLU A 131 1.87 9.95 0.72
CA GLU A 131 1.61 10.64 1.97
C GLU A 131 0.58 11.75 1.74
N ALA A 132 -0.61 11.63 2.33
CA ALA A 132 -1.70 12.58 2.17
C ALA A 132 -1.48 13.82 3.06
N LEU A 133 -1.44 15.00 2.42
CA LEU A 133 -1.28 16.30 3.09
C LEU A 133 -2.61 17.05 3.19
N ASN A 134 -3.49 16.80 2.22
CA ASN A 134 -4.83 17.34 2.16
C ASN A 134 -5.75 16.25 1.60
N MET A 135 -6.80 15.94 2.35
CA MET A 135 -7.82 14.99 1.94
C MET A 135 -9.22 15.52 2.24
N SER A 136 -10.23 14.95 1.59
CA SER A 136 -11.64 15.24 1.86
C SER A 136 -12.50 14.05 1.44
N GLY A 137 -13.58 13.81 2.17
CA GLY A 137 -14.52 12.71 1.90
C GLY A 137 -14.23 11.40 2.64
N PHE A 138 -13.34 11.42 3.64
CA PHE A 138 -12.89 10.22 4.38
C PHE A 138 -13.09 10.35 5.90
N ASN A 139 -14.16 11.02 6.34
CA ASN A 139 -14.42 11.24 7.77
C ASN A 139 -15.20 10.08 8.41
N ASP A 140 -15.80 9.21 7.58
CA ASP A 140 -16.69 8.13 8.02
C ASP A 140 -15.94 6.85 8.37
N VAL A 141 -14.61 6.85 8.16
CA VAL A 141 -13.70 5.77 8.51
C VAL A 141 -12.83 6.28 9.65
N SER A 142 -12.71 5.52 10.73
CA SER A 142 -11.78 5.80 11.84
C SER A 142 -10.86 4.61 12.05
N ASP A 143 -9.60 4.88 12.40
CA ASP A 143 -8.63 3.86 12.81
C ASP A 143 -8.92 3.25 14.18
#